data_AF-A0A7Y4RCG3-F1
#
_entry.id   AF-A0A7Y4RCG3-F1
#
_cell.length_a   1.000
_cell.length_b   1.000
_cell.length_c   1.000
_cell.angle_alpha   90.00
_cell.angle_beta   90.00
_cell.angle_gamma   90.00
#
_symmetry.space_group_name_H-M   'P 1'
#
loop_
_entity.id
_entity.type
_entity.pdbx_description
1 polymer ?
#
loop_
_entity_poly.entity_id
_entity_poly.type
_entity_poly.pdbx_seq_one_letter_code
_entity_poly.pdbx_strand_id
1 'polypeptide(L)'
;MNVRTAKIDEIHADPTNARRHGEKNLDAIAKSLQVYGQVEPLVVQKSSGRVIGGNGRLEVLRRGGASECDVVELDLDDTQARALSLALNRTSELAEWDDDALASALSYLRLENVDLGSLGFDDIDLAKLLDMPEVIEDEVPEPPDEAVTRPGDLIVMGNHRLLCGDAGGTADVDRLLDGQPIHMVTTDPPYNVRVEPRSNNAIAAGMSSFPASEARRDGKLMHHQGFDVARQGPKKATHAKLRAKDRPLANDFLSDDEFKRLLHAWFGQIGRVLLPGRAAYIWGGYANCANYPAALKEAGLYFSQAI
;
A
#
# COMPACT_ATOMS: atom_id res chain seq x y z
N MET A 1 -45.24 -4.02 12.46
CA MET A 1 -44.10 -3.38 13.15
C MET A 1 -43.81 -2.09 12.41
N ASN A 2 -43.71 -0.97 13.12
CA ASN A 2 -43.44 0.33 12.50
C ASN A 2 -42.06 0.80 12.94
N VAL A 3 -41.30 1.37 12.01
CA VAL A 3 -40.04 2.06 12.33
C VAL A 3 -40.39 3.40 12.96
N ARG A 4 -39.73 3.76 14.05
CA ARG A 4 -39.77 5.10 14.64
C ARG A 4 -38.37 5.58 14.96
N THR A 5 -38.17 6.88 14.92
CA THR A 5 -36.97 7.52 15.44
C THR A 5 -37.08 7.62 16.97
N ALA A 6 -36.00 7.33 17.68
CA ALA A 6 -35.89 7.36 19.14
C ALA A 6 -34.63 8.14 19.55
N LYS A 7 -34.64 8.73 20.74
CA LYS A 7 -33.43 9.30 21.33
C LYS A 7 -32.48 8.16 21.68
N ILE A 8 -31.20 8.29 21.31
CA ILE A 8 -30.23 7.22 21.51
C ILE A 8 -30.01 6.87 23.00
N ASP A 9 -30.26 7.84 23.89
CA ASP A 9 -30.13 7.69 25.34
C ASP A 9 -31.23 6.82 25.96
N GLU A 10 -32.37 6.67 25.27
CA GLU A 10 -33.48 5.80 25.67
C GLU A 10 -33.22 4.34 25.27
N ILE A 11 -32.19 4.08 24.45
CA ILE A 11 -31.90 2.75 23.91
C ILE A 11 -30.72 2.15 24.68
N HIS A 12 -30.85 0.92 25.17
CA HIS A 12 -29.83 0.31 26.02
C HIS A 12 -29.22 -0.92 25.35
N ALA A 13 -27.89 -1.02 25.33
CA ALA A 13 -27.24 -2.24 24.87
C ALA A 13 -27.62 -3.42 25.78
N ASP A 14 -27.70 -4.64 25.24
CA ASP A 14 -27.85 -5.82 26.09
C ASP A 14 -26.54 -6.04 26.86
N PRO A 15 -26.52 -5.91 28.21
CA PRO A 15 -25.30 -6.04 29.01
C PRO A 15 -24.68 -7.44 28.94
N THR A 16 -25.40 -8.39 28.37
CA THR A 16 -25.03 -9.80 28.29
C THR A 16 -25.25 -10.33 26.87
N ASN A 17 -25.14 -9.45 25.87
CA ASN A 17 -25.15 -9.79 24.45
C ASN A 17 -24.10 -10.89 24.19
N ALA A 18 -24.55 -12.01 23.61
CA ALA A 18 -23.68 -13.14 23.32
C ALA A 18 -22.70 -12.84 22.16
N ARG A 19 -23.09 -11.95 21.23
CA ARG A 19 -22.27 -11.60 20.06
C ARG A 19 -21.33 -10.44 20.39
N ARG A 20 -20.03 -10.67 20.25
CA ARG A 20 -19.00 -9.63 20.42
C ARG A 20 -18.73 -8.94 19.09
N HIS A 21 -18.53 -7.63 19.14
CA HIS A 21 -18.21 -6.80 17.98
C HIS A 21 -16.78 -6.28 18.14
N GLY A 22 -15.82 -6.89 17.42
CA GLY A 22 -14.43 -6.41 17.41
C GLY A 22 -14.24 -5.21 16.48
N GLU A 23 -13.08 -4.57 16.54
CA GLU A 23 -12.79 -3.33 15.77
C GLU A 23 -13.03 -3.49 14.27
N LYS A 24 -12.58 -4.58 13.61
CA LYS A 24 -12.87 -4.83 12.18
C LYS A 24 -14.37 -4.77 11.86
N ASN A 25 -15.21 -5.32 12.73
CA ASN A 25 -16.65 -5.30 12.52
C ASN A 25 -17.26 -3.91 12.76
N LEU A 26 -16.83 -3.21 13.81
CA LEU A 26 -17.31 -1.86 14.12
C LEU A 26 -16.90 -0.85 13.04
N ASP A 27 -15.68 -0.96 12.53
CA ASP A 27 -15.18 -0.13 11.43
C ASP A 27 -16.00 -0.35 10.14
N ALA A 28 -16.30 -1.60 9.79
CA ALA A 28 -17.15 -1.91 8.64
C ALA A 28 -18.56 -1.31 8.80
N ILE A 29 -19.16 -1.44 9.99
CA ILE A 29 -20.47 -0.84 10.29
C ILE A 29 -20.40 0.69 10.19
N ALA A 30 -19.33 1.32 10.70
CA ALA A 30 -19.14 2.77 10.65
C ALA A 30 -19.04 3.29 9.21
N LYS A 31 -18.24 2.63 8.36
CA LYS A 31 -18.14 2.98 6.94
C LYS A 31 -19.50 2.83 6.23
N SER A 32 -20.22 1.72 6.46
CA SER A 32 -21.54 1.53 5.88
C SER A 32 -22.54 2.61 6.32
N LEU A 33 -22.56 2.97 7.61
CA LEU A 33 -23.43 4.03 8.14
C LEU A 33 -23.06 5.40 7.56
N GLN A 34 -21.77 5.68 7.35
CA GLN A 34 -21.32 6.93 6.76
C GLN A 34 -21.79 7.09 5.30
N VAL A 35 -21.78 6.00 4.53
CA VAL A 35 -22.16 6.02 3.10
C VAL A 35 -23.67 6.01 2.92
N TYR A 36 -24.38 5.15 3.65
CA TYR A 36 -25.80 4.86 3.38
C TYR A 36 -26.76 5.37 4.46
N GLY A 37 -26.24 5.90 5.57
CA GLY A 37 -27.03 6.19 6.76
C GLY A 37 -27.53 4.90 7.44
N GLN A 38 -28.42 5.07 8.41
CA GLN A 38 -29.05 3.94 9.09
C GLN A 38 -30.19 3.35 8.25
N VAL A 39 -29.89 2.34 7.42
CA VAL A 39 -30.91 1.66 6.61
C VAL A 39 -31.68 0.62 7.41
N GLU A 40 -31.01 -0.09 8.32
CA GLU A 40 -31.65 -1.05 9.21
C GLU A 40 -31.95 -0.42 10.58
N PRO A 41 -33.20 -0.50 11.09
CA PRO A 41 -33.53 -0.07 12.44
C PRO A 41 -32.97 -1.03 13.49
N LEU A 42 -32.73 -0.54 14.70
CA LEU A 42 -32.42 -1.39 15.86
C LEU A 42 -33.69 -2.13 16.28
N VAL A 43 -33.59 -3.41 16.62
CA VAL A 43 -34.71 -4.16 17.20
C VAL A 43 -34.61 -4.03 18.70
N VAL A 44 -35.62 -3.45 19.35
CA VAL A 44 -35.59 -3.14 20.79
C VAL A 44 -36.81 -3.70 21.52
N GLN A 45 -36.63 -4.08 22.78
CA GLN A 45 -37.72 -4.49 23.65
C GLN A 45 -38.46 -3.25 24.15
N LYS A 46 -39.77 -3.17 23.90
CA LYS A 46 -40.62 -2.01 24.19
C LYS A 46 -40.62 -1.61 25.67
N SER A 47 -40.59 -2.59 26.58
CA SER A 47 -40.69 -2.35 28.03
C SER A 47 -39.42 -1.74 28.63
N SER A 48 -38.25 -1.96 28.03
CA SER A 48 -36.96 -1.65 28.63
C SER A 48 -36.04 -0.80 27.74
N GLY A 49 -36.36 -0.62 26.46
CA GLY A 49 -35.45 0.00 25.48
C GLY A 49 -34.22 -0.85 25.17
N ARG A 50 -34.14 -2.09 25.68
CA ARG A 50 -32.97 -2.96 25.47
C ARG A 50 -32.91 -3.46 24.03
N VAL A 51 -31.73 -3.36 23.42
CA VAL A 51 -31.46 -3.86 22.07
C VAL A 51 -31.47 -5.39 22.04
N ILE A 52 -32.37 -5.93 21.25
CA ILE A 52 -32.47 -7.35 20.89
C ILE A 52 -31.56 -7.65 19.70
N GLY A 53 -31.54 -6.77 18.69
CA GLY A 53 -30.74 -6.89 17.48
C GLY A 53 -30.18 -5.54 17.02
N GLY A 54 -28.91 -5.53 16.62
CA GLY A 54 -28.21 -4.31 16.21
C GLY A 54 -27.29 -3.69 17.28
N ASN A 55 -26.80 -4.46 18.26
CA ASN A 55 -25.89 -3.94 19.30
C ASN A 55 -24.64 -3.23 18.72
N GLY A 56 -23.99 -3.81 17.71
CA GLY A 56 -22.86 -3.16 17.01
C GLY A 56 -23.25 -1.85 16.31
N ARG A 57 -24.45 -1.76 15.71
CA ARG A 57 -24.96 -0.51 15.11
C ARG A 57 -25.19 0.57 16.18
N LEU A 58 -25.80 0.22 17.32
CA LEU A 58 -25.96 1.15 18.44
C LEU A 58 -24.60 1.67 18.94
N GLU A 59 -23.62 0.79 19.06
CA GLU A 59 -22.28 1.16 19.50
C GLU A 59 -21.63 2.17 18.54
N VAL A 60 -21.68 1.92 17.23
CA VAL A 60 -21.13 2.84 16.23
C VAL A 60 -21.87 4.17 16.20
N LEU A 61 -23.21 4.17 16.26
CA LEU A 61 -24.01 5.40 16.33
C LEU A 61 -23.63 6.25 17.55
N ARG A 62 -23.39 5.61 18.70
CA ARG A 62 -22.92 6.29 19.92
C ARG A 62 -21.50 6.84 19.76
N ARG A 63 -20.56 6.03 19.27
CA ARG A 63 -19.18 6.47 19.00
C ARG A 63 -19.15 7.65 18.03
N GLY A 64 -20.08 7.67 17.06
CA GLY A 64 -20.26 8.75 16.10
C GLY A 64 -21.03 9.98 16.61
N GLY A 65 -21.50 9.98 17.86
CA GLY A 65 -22.19 11.12 18.46
C GLY A 65 -23.63 11.36 17.96
N ALA A 66 -24.29 10.34 17.40
CA ALA A 66 -25.68 10.46 16.98
C ALA A 66 -26.60 10.71 18.18
N SER A 67 -27.53 11.67 18.08
CA SER A 67 -28.52 11.95 19.14
C SER A 67 -29.77 11.07 19.04
N GLU A 68 -30.05 10.57 17.83
CA GLU A 68 -31.25 9.80 17.50
C GLU A 68 -30.89 8.58 16.66
N CYS A 69 -31.73 7.56 16.71
CA CYS A 69 -31.62 6.35 15.89
C CYS A 69 -32.99 5.77 15.54
N ASP A 70 -33.07 5.04 14.44
CA ASP A 70 -34.29 4.36 14.04
C ASP A 70 -34.40 2.99 14.72
N VAL A 71 -35.60 2.70 15.25
CA VAL A 71 -35.89 1.49 16.01
C VAL A 71 -37.20 0.84 15.58
N VAL A 72 -37.29 -0.47 15.78
CA VAL A 72 -38.51 -1.26 15.79
C VAL A 72 -38.69 -1.82 17.20
N GLU A 73 -39.82 -1.51 17.82
CA GLU A 73 -40.13 -1.94 19.18
C GLU A 73 -40.99 -3.20 19.19
N LEU A 74 -40.58 -4.17 20.01
CA LEU A 74 -41.30 -5.43 20.20
C LEU A 74 -41.78 -5.55 21.65
N ASP A 75 -43.07 -5.87 21.81
CA ASP A 75 -43.65 -6.17 23.11
C ASP A 75 -43.39 -7.64 23.45
N LEU A 76 -42.23 -7.90 24.04
CA LEU A 76 -41.73 -9.22 24.38
C LEU A 76 -41.29 -9.24 25.84
N ASP A 77 -41.51 -10.36 26.51
CA ASP A 77 -40.88 -10.60 27.81
C ASP A 77 -39.36 -10.79 27.67
N ASP A 78 -38.64 -10.83 28.79
CA ASP A 78 -37.19 -10.96 28.80
C ASP A 78 -36.70 -12.27 28.17
N THR A 79 -37.45 -13.36 28.32
CA THR A 79 -37.10 -14.68 27.78
C THR A 79 -37.23 -14.66 26.26
N GLN A 80 -38.34 -14.11 25.75
CA GLN A 80 -38.60 -13.97 24.32
C GLN A 80 -37.59 -13.04 23.65
N ALA A 81 -37.30 -11.89 24.28
CA ALA A 81 -36.28 -10.96 23.80
C ALA A 81 -34.90 -11.65 23.70
N ARG A 82 -34.55 -12.46 24.70
CA ARG A 82 -33.31 -13.22 24.70
C ARG A 82 -33.25 -14.29 23.61
N ALA A 83 -34.31 -15.06 23.48
CA ALA A 83 -34.43 -16.10 22.45
C ALA A 83 -34.33 -15.49 21.05
N LEU A 84 -35.00 -14.36 20.82
CA LEU A 84 -34.95 -13.65 19.54
C LEU A 84 -33.54 -13.12 19.24
N SER A 85 -32.85 -12.54 20.23
CA SER A 85 -31.47 -12.07 20.04
C SER A 85 -30.53 -13.19 19.57
N LEU A 86 -30.63 -14.38 20.18
CA LEU A 86 -29.86 -15.55 19.78
C LEU A 86 -30.26 -16.05 18.38
N ALA A 87 -31.57 -16.09 18.09
CA ALA A 87 -32.07 -16.53 16.79
C ALA A 87 -31.60 -15.64 15.64
N LEU A 88 -31.64 -14.30 15.81
CA LEU A 88 -31.16 -13.36 14.80
C LEU A 88 -29.66 -13.55 14.52
N ASN A 89 -28.86 -13.75 15.56
CA ASN A 89 -27.43 -14.01 15.37
C ASN A 89 -27.18 -15.34 14.67
N ARG A 90 -27.85 -16.41 15.13
CA ARG A 90 -27.64 -17.76 14.61
C ARG A 90 -28.11 -17.90 13.17
N THR A 91 -29.22 -17.29 12.81
CA THR A 91 -29.74 -17.35 11.43
C THR A 91 -28.80 -16.66 10.44
N SER A 92 -28.17 -15.53 10.80
CA SER A 92 -27.10 -14.94 9.98
C SER A 92 -25.86 -15.83 9.87
N GLU A 93 -25.46 -16.52 10.95
CA GLU A 93 -24.30 -17.42 10.96
C GLU A 93 -24.50 -18.70 10.15
N LEU A 94 -25.75 -19.13 9.96
CA LEU A 94 -26.09 -20.31 9.18
C LEU A 94 -26.11 -20.04 7.67
N ALA A 95 -26.06 -18.77 7.26
CA ALA A 95 -25.97 -18.39 5.87
C ALA A 95 -24.51 -18.50 5.37
N GLU A 96 -24.36 -18.92 4.13
CA GLU A 96 -23.07 -19.02 3.43
C GLU A 96 -23.12 -18.16 2.17
N TRP A 97 -21.96 -17.70 1.72
CA TRP A 97 -21.83 -17.01 0.44
C TRP A 97 -21.79 -18.03 -0.69
N ASP A 98 -22.39 -17.66 -1.82
CA ASP A 98 -22.05 -18.23 -3.11
C ASP A 98 -20.82 -17.45 -3.61
N ASP A 99 -19.64 -18.08 -3.53
CA ASP A 99 -18.36 -17.41 -3.79
C ASP A 99 -18.27 -16.88 -5.24
N ASP A 100 -18.84 -17.60 -6.22
CA ASP A 100 -18.84 -17.17 -7.62
C ASP A 100 -19.73 -15.93 -7.81
N ALA A 101 -20.94 -15.96 -7.24
CA ALA A 101 -21.85 -14.82 -7.30
C ALA A 101 -21.29 -13.60 -6.55
N LEU A 102 -20.63 -13.82 -5.41
CA LEU A 102 -19.99 -12.78 -4.62
C LEU A 102 -18.81 -12.16 -5.38
N ALA A 103 -17.93 -12.98 -5.94
CA ALA A 103 -16.79 -12.51 -6.74
C ALA A 103 -17.24 -11.67 -7.95
N SER A 104 -18.29 -12.11 -8.64
CA SER A 104 -18.89 -11.36 -9.75
C SER A 104 -19.45 -10.02 -9.30
N ALA A 105 -20.14 -9.97 -8.17
CA ALA A 105 -20.72 -8.72 -7.64
C ALA A 105 -19.63 -7.74 -7.21
N LEU A 106 -18.60 -8.21 -6.49
CA LEU A 106 -17.47 -7.37 -6.05
C LEU A 106 -16.65 -6.85 -7.24
N SER A 107 -16.43 -7.68 -8.26
CA SER A 107 -15.76 -7.27 -9.51
C SER A 107 -16.51 -6.15 -10.22
N TYR A 108 -17.84 -6.27 -10.34
CA TYR A 108 -18.68 -5.23 -10.93
C TYR A 108 -18.57 -3.91 -10.14
N LEU A 109 -18.73 -3.96 -8.82
CA LEU A 109 -18.64 -2.75 -7.97
C LEU A 109 -17.26 -2.09 -8.04
N ARG A 110 -16.19 -2.89 -8.16
CA ARG A 110 -14.84 -2.39 -8.37
C ARG A 110 -14.70 -1.62 -9.69
N LEU A 111 -15.28 -2.13 -10.79
CA LEU A 111 -15.27 -1.45 -12.09
C LEU A 111 -16.01 -0.11 -12.04
N GLU A 112 -17.04 -0.02 -11.21
CA GLU A 112 -17.79 1.21 -10.94
C GLU A 112 -17.10 2.13 -9.91
N ASN A 113 -15.84 1.85 -9.54
CA ASN A 113 -15.05 2.63 -8.57
C ASN A 113 -15.66 2.73 -7.17
N VAL A 114 -16.42 1.72 -6.74
CA VAL A 114 -16.91 1.63 -5.36
C VAL A 114 -15.78 1.19 -4.43
N ASP A 115 -15.65 1.86 -3.28
CA ASP A 115 -14.76 1.41 -2.21
C ASP A 115 -15.28 0.12 -1.58
N LEU A 116 -14.71 -1.02 -1.98
CA LEU A 116 -15.07 -2.34 -1.44
C LEU A 116 -14.78 -2.46 0.06
N GLY A 117 -13.83 -1.67 0.58
CA GLY A 117 -13.54 -1.60 2.01
C GLY A 117 -14.70 -1.01 2.82
N SER A 118 -15.59 -0.24 2.19
CA SER A 118 -16.82 0.26 2.82
C SER A 118 -17.89 -0.82 2.99
N LEU A 119 -17.76 -1.94 2.28
CA LEU A 119 -18.66 -3.09 2.32
C LEU A 119 -18.21 -4.14 3.35
N GLY A 120 -17.07 -3.91 4.03
CA GLY A 120 -16.51 -4.80 5.04
C GLY A 120 -15.55 -5.86 4.53
N PHE A 121 -15.15 -5.81 3.26
CA PHE A 121 -14.10 -6.66 2.69
C PHE A 121 -12.73 -5.97 2.80
N ASP A 122 -11.77 -6.60 3.46
CA ASP A 122 -10.39 -6.12 3.46
C ASP A 122 -9.59 -6.65 2.26
N ASP A 123 -8.37 -6.14 2.06
CA ASP A 123 -7.53 -6.55 0.93
C ASP A 123 -7.24 -8.06 0.89
N ILE A 124 -7.22 -8.73 2.06
CA ILE A 124 -7.00 -10.17 2.17
C ILE A 124 -8.25 -10.93 1.74
N ASP A 125 -9.43 -10.47 2.16
CA ASP A 125 -10.73 -11.02 1.74
C ASP A 125 -10.88 -10.89 0.21
N LEU A 126 -10.56 -9.72 -0.34
CA LEU A 126 -10.65 -9.43 -1.78
C LEU A 126 -9.66 -10.25 -2.62
N ALA A 127 -8.42 -10.41 -2.14
CA ALA A 127 -7.42 -11.22 -2.84
C ALA A 127 -7.88 -12.69 -2.98
N LYS A 128 -8.55 -13.24 -1.96
CA LYS A 128 -9.10 -14.61 -2.00
C LYS A 128 -10.32 -14.75 -2.90
N LEU A 129 -11.22 -13.77 -2.86
CA LEU A 129 -12.51 -13.84 -3.56
C LEU A 129 -12.41 -13.51 -5.04
N LEU A 130 -11.54 -12.58 -5.43
CA LEU A 130 -11.52 -12.06 -6.79
C LEU A 130 -10.62 -12.85 -7.74
N ASP A 131 -10.05 -13.98 -7.30
CA ASP A 131 -9.02 -14.76 -8.00
C ASP A 131 -8.09 -13.84 -8.79
N MET A 132 -7.66 -12.77 -8.11
CA MET A 132 -6.67 -11.87 -8.69
C MET A 132 -5.49 -12.78 -8.97
N PRO A 133 -5.09 -12.98 -10.26
CA PRO A 133 -4.07 -13.93 -10.58
C PRO A 133 -2.91 -13.62 -9.65
N GLU A 134 -2.55 -14.60 -8.82
CA GLU A 134 -1.35 -14.50 -8.02
C GLU A 134 -0.28 -14.11 -9.03
N VAL A 135 0.31 -12.93 -8.87
CA VAL A 135 1.45 -12.56 -9.70
C VAL A 135 2.52 -13.51 -9.26
N ILE A 136 2.57 -14.68 -9.90
CA ILE A 136 3.67 -15.60 -9.81
C ILE A 136 4.79 -14.83 -10.48
N GLU A 137 5.56 -14.12 -9.65
CA GLU A 137 6.78 -13.49 -10.12
C GLU A 137 7.61 -14.61 -10.73
N ASP A 138 7.89 -14.49 -12.03
CA ASP A 138 8.85 -15.37 -12.68
C ASP A 138 10.13 -15.37 -11.85
N GLU A 139 10.73 -16.54 -11.66
CA GLU A 139 12.00 -16.65 -10.96
C GLU A 139 13.05 -15.80 -11.71
N VAL A 140 13.35 -14.62 -11.18
CA VAL A 140 14.33 -13.72 -11.78
C VAL A 140 15.71 -14.37 -11.60
N PRO A 141 16.39 -14.74 -12.70
CA PRO A 141 17.70 -15.35 -12.59
C PRO A 141 18.68 -14.37 -11.93
N GLU A 142 19.59 -14.88 -11.11
CA GLU A 142 20.66 -14.07 -10.54
C GLU A 142 21.45 -13.38 -11.66
N PRO A 143 21.77 -12.08 -11.53
CA PRO A 143 22.51 -11.37 -12.55
C PRO A 143 23.85 -12.06 -12.80
N PRO A 144 24.23 -12.27 -14.08
CA PRO A 144 25.50 -12.90 -14.41
C PRO A 144 26.68 -12.02 -13.98
N ASP A 145 27.84 -12.64 -13.78
CA ASP A 145 29.06 -11.91 -13.43
C ASP A 145 29.51 -10.96 -14.54
N GLU A 146 29.26 -11.33 -15.79
CA GLU A 146 29.48 -10.52 -16.99
C GLU A 146 28.13 -10.19 -17.62
N ALA A 147 27.85 -8.91 -17.84
CA ALA A 147 26.62 -8.49 -18.49
C ALA A 147 26.61 -8.94 -19.96
N VAL A 148 25.50 -9.54 -20.38
CA VAL A 148 25.28 -9.92 -21.79
C VAL A 148 24.93 -8.69 -22.63
N THR A 149 24.13 -7.78 -22.07
CA THR A 149 23.77 -6.50 -22.68
C THR A 149 24.89 -5.48 -22.56
N ARG A 150 25.09 -4.70 -23.62
CA ARG A 150 26.13 -3.67 -23.73
C ARG A 150 25.52 -2.31 -24.08
N PRO A 151 26.16 -1.20 -23.70
CA PRO A 151 25.72 0.13 -24.12
C PRO A 151 25.54 0.21 -25.64
N GLY A 152 24.39 0.73 -26.08
CA GLY A 152 23.97 0.82 -27.49
C GLY A 152 23.07 -0.33 -27.96
N ASP A 153 22.98 -1.43 -27.21
CA ASP A 153 22.10 -2.56 -27.54
C ASP A 153 20.63 -2.13 -27.46
N LEU A 154 19.95 -2.23 -28.60
CA LEU A 154 18.52 -1.94 -28.75
C LEU A 154 17.77 -3.24 -29.04
N ILE A 155 16.89 -3.61 -28.11
CA ILE A 155 16.04 -4.79 -28.19
C ILE A 155 14.61 -4.35 -28.57
N VAL A 156 14.08 -4.92 -29.65
CA VAL A 156 12.73 -4.63 -30.15
C VAL A 156 11.83 -5.83 -29.88
N MET A 157 10.75 -5.61 -29.11
CA MET A 157 9.81 -6.63 -28.64
C MET A 157 8.40 -6.26 -29.11
N GLY A 158 8.10 -6.52 -30.38
CA GLY A 158 6.87 -6.06 -31.01
C GLY A 158 6.83 -4.53 -31.06
N ASN A 159 5.87 -3.92 -30.37
CA ASN A 159 5.73 -2.46 -30.28
C ASN A 159 6.61 -1.83 -29.20
N HIS A 160 7.33 -2.64 -28.41
CA HIS A 160 8.16 -2.17 -27.31
C HIS A 160 9.65 -2.11 -27.70
N ARG A 161 10.37 -1.14 -27.14
CA ARG A 161 11.80 -0.94 -27.37
C ARG A 161 12.50 -0.82 -26.01
N LEU A 162 13.62 -1.52 -25.86
CA LEU A 162 14.48 -1.46 -24.68
C LEU A 162 15.90 -1.15 -25.14
N LEU A 163 16.47 -0.04 -24.65
CA LEU A 163 17.83 0.37 -24.96
C LEU A 163 18.69 0.29 -23.69
N CYS A 164 19.84 -0.38 -23.77
CA CYS A 164 20.90 -0.20 -22.79
C CYS A 164 21.67 1.06 -23.16
N GLY A 165 21.42 2.19 -22.49
CA GLY A 165 22.01 3.49 -22.82
C GLY A 165 21.94 4.47 -21.65
N ASP A 166 22.44 5.69 -21.87
CA ASP A 166 22.39 6.79 -20.91
C ASP A 166 21.10 7.60 -21.07
N ALA A 167 20.22 7.53 -20.08
CA ALA A 167 18.98 8.30 -20.04
C ALA A 167 19.20 9.84 -19.97
N GLY A 168 20.41 10.30 -19.66
CA GLY A 168 20.80 11.71 -19.74
C GLY A 168 21.32 12.13 -21.13
N GLY A 169 21.64 11.15 -21.98
CA GLY A 169 22.23 11.35 -23.30
C GLY A 169 21.19 11.52 -24.40
N THR A 170 21.25 12.65 -25.12
CA THR A 170 20.31 12.93 -26.24
C THR A 170 20.35 11.85 -27.31
N ALA A 171 21.54 11.34 -27.67
CA ALA A 171 21.69 10.34 -28.74
C ALA A 171 20.99 9.01 -28.40
N ASP A 172 21.08 8.57 -27.14
CA ASP A 172 20.46 7.33 -26.68
C ASP A 172 18.94 7.50 -26.58
N VAL A 173 18.47 8.61 -26.01
CA VAL A 173 17.04 8.93 -25.94
C VAL A 173 16.43 9.00 -27.34
N ASP A 174 17.04 9.72 -28.27
CA ASP A 174 16.51 9.84 -29.64
C ASP A 174 16.49 8.49 -30.37
N ARG A 175 17.51 7.64 -30.16
CA ARG A 175 17.56 6.27 -30.69
C ARG A 175 16.48 5.37 -30.11
N LEU A 176 16.20 5.49 -28.81
CA LEU A 176 15.13 4.74 -28.16
C LEU A 176 13.76 5.16 -28.71
N LEU A 177 13.53 6.47 -28.81
CA LEU A 177 12.24 7.05 -29.19
C LEU A 177 11.90 6.90 -30.67
N ASP A 178 12.89 6.92 -31.56
CA ASP A 178 12.68 6.76 -33.01
C ASP A 178 11.61 7.72 -33.58
N GLY A 179 11.63 8.97 -33.09
CA GLY A 179 10.69 10.03 -33.44
C GLY A 179 9.28 9.90 -32.84
N GLN A 180 9.02 8.91 -31.99
CA GLN A 180 7.69 8.74 -31.37
C GLN A 180 7.41 9.76 -30.26
N PRO A 181 6.15 10.24 -30.16
CA PRO A 181 5.75 11.19 -29.12
C PRO A 181 5.64 10.53 -27.74
N ILE A 182 6.12 11.23 -26.69
CA ILE A 182 6.02 10.75 -25.31
C ILE A 182 4.84 11.38 -24.58
N HIS A 183 3.93 10.52 -24.12
CA HIS A 183 2.72 10.90 -23.41
C HIS A 183 2.84 10.77 -21.89
N MET A 184 3.80 9.99 -21.42
CA MET A 184 4.06 9.74 -20.01
C MET A 184 5.50 9.28 -19.84
N VAL A 185 6.16 9.74 -18.79
CA VAL A 185 7.44 9.19 -18.34
C VAL A 185 7.26 8.60 -16.96
N THR A 186 7.81 7.39 -16.76
CA THR A 186 8.03 6.80 -15.43
C THR A 186 9.53 6.59 -15.28
N THR A 187 10.10 7.05 -14.17
CA THR A 187 11.56 7.04 -13.99
C THR A 187 11.91 7.02 -12.51
N ASP A 188 13.09 6.49 -12.16
CA ASP A 188 13.58 6.34 -10.80
C ASP A 188 14.97 7.00 -10.54
N PRO A 189 15.24 8.23 -11.02
CA PRO A 189 16.49 8.90 -10.74
C PRO A 189 16.52 9.41 -9.29
N PRO A 190 17.69 9.44 -8.64
CA PRO A 190 18.99 9.09 -9.19
C PRO A 190 19.28 7.60 -9.08
N TYR A 191 19.96 7.05 -10.08
CA TYR A 191 20.70 5.79 -9.98
C TYR A 191 21.91 5.99 -9.04
N ASN A 192 21.65 6.19 -7.76
CA ASN A 192 22.64 6.53 -6.74
C ASN A 192 21.97 6.46 -5.36
N VAL A 193 21.33 5.34 -5.07
CA VAL A 193 21.01 5.04 -3.68
C VAL A 193 22.12 4.09 -3.27
N ARG A 194 23.12 4.60 -2.56
CA ARG A 194 24.12 3.77 -1.86
C ARG A 194 23.38 2.94 -0.81
N VAL A 195 22.64 1.93 -1.26
CA VAL A 195 21.77 1.11 -0.43
C VAL A 195 22.67 0.34 0.51
N GLU A 196 22.31 0.33 1.78
CA GLU A 196 23.06 -0.44 2.77
C GLU A 196 23.15 -1.92 2.36
N PRO A 197 24.37 -2.48 2.27
CA PRO A 197 24.54 -3.86 1.84
C PRO A 197 23.86 -4.82 2.83
N ARG A 198 23.09 -5.77 2.28
CA ARG A 198 22.41 -6.80 3.10
C ARG A 198 23.23 -8.09 3.23
N SER A 199 24.19 -8.32 2.34
CA SER A 199 25.00 -9.55 2.35
C SER A 199 26.22 -9.45 3.26
N ASN A 200 26.54 -10.55 3.94
CA ASN A 200 27.68 -10.63 4.86
C ASN A 200 29.01 -10.30 4.15
N ASN A 201 29.16 -10.70 2.89
CA ASN A 201 30.36 -10.45 2.10
C ASN A 201 30.49 -8.97 1.73
N ALA A 202 29.39 -8.31 1.36
CA ALA A 202 29.40 -6.89 1.04
C ALA A 202 29.69 -6.01 2.26
N ILE A 203 29.10 -6.36 3.41
CA ILE A 203 29.37 -5.71 4.69
C ILE A 203 30.85 -5.90 5.09
N ALA A 204 31.37 -7.13 5.00
CA ALA A 204 32.77 -7.43 5.32
C ALA A 204 33.77 -6.75 4.36
N ALA A 205 33.36 -6.47 3.12
CA ALA A 205 34.14 -5.71 2.15
C ALA A 205 34.13 -4.18 2.40
N GLY A 206 33.51 -3.70 3.48
CA GLY A 206 33.53 -2.29 3.88
C GLY A 206 32.58 -1.39 3.10
N MET A 207 31.57 -1.95 2.44
CA MET A 207 30.65 -1.18 1.59
C MET A 207 29.49 -0.54 2.36
N SER A 208 29.36 -0.81 3.67
CA SER A 208 28.38 -0.13 4.54
C SER A 208 28.78 1.33 4.79
N SER A 209 27.77 2.21 4.92
CA SER A 209 27.98 3.62 5.26
C SER A 209 28.27 3.81 6.75
N PHE A 210 28.04 2.78 7.58
CA PHE A 210 28.34 2.80 9.01
C PHE A 210 29.83 2.48 9.25
N PRO A 211 30.61 3.36 9.90
CA PRO A 211 31.99 3.07 10.23
C PRO A 211 32.10 1.85 11.14
N ALA A 212 32.99 0.91 10.84
CA ALA A 212 33.34 -0.16 11.78
C ALA A 212 33.82 0.39 13.16
N SER A 213 34.30 1.64 13.19
CA SER A 213 34.78 2.36 14.36
C SER A 213 33.71 3.12 15.16
N GLU A 214 32.44 3.13 14.74
CA GLU A 214 31.33 3.65 15.56
C GLU A 214 30.70 2.58 16.47
N ALA A 215 31.37 1.44 16.63
CA ALA A 215 31.21 0.62 17.82
C ALA A 215 31.71 1.42 19.04
N ARG A 216 30.84 2.23 19.66
CA ARG A 216 31.05 2.67 21.05
C ARG A 216 31.35 1.42 21.90
N ARG A 217 32.14 1.62 22.96
CA ARG A 217 32.61 0.60 23.92
C ARG A 217 31.53 -0.35 24.49
N ASP A 218 30.24 -0.12 24.20
CA ASP A 218 29.09 -0.91 24.68
C ASP A 218 28.36 -1.70 23.57
N GLY A 219 28.89 -1.76 22.34
CA GLY A 219 28.50 -2.78 21.34
C GLY A 219 27.10 -2.69 20.73
N LYS A 220 26.35 -1.59 20.90
CA LYS A 220 25.02 -1.42 20.30
C LYS A 220 25.05 -0.46 19.10
N LEU A 221 24.89 -1.02 17.90
CA LEU A 221 24.61 -0.28 16.66
C LEU A 221 23.14 0.16 16.64
N MET A 222 22.86 1.46 16.49
CA MET A 222 21.51 2.00 16.31
C MET A 222 21.13 1.96 14.83
N HIS A 223 20.80 0.77 14.33
CA HIS A 223 20.16 0.55 13.04
C HIS A 223 19.52 -0.84 13.05
N HIS A 224 18.60 -1.17 12.14
CA HIS A 224 18.02 -2.52 12.03
C HIS A 224 19.10 -3.63 11.99
N GLN A 225 20.27 -3.33 11.45
CA GLN A 225 21.44 -4.21 11.42
C GLN A 225 22.05 -4.52 12.81
N GLY A 226 21.93 -3.62 13.78
CA GLY A 226 22.40 -3.87 15.16
C GLY A 226 21.61 -4.96 15.87
N PHE A 227 20.32 -5.06 15.59
CA PHE A 227 19.47 -6.15 16.09
C PHE A 227 19.82 -7.50 15.43
N ASP A 228 20.17 -7.50 14.14
CA ASP A 228 20.61 -8.70 13.43
C ASP A 228 21.95 -9.22 13.95
N VAL A 229 22.93 -8.32 14.17
CA VAL A 229 24.23 -8.69 14.76
C VAL A 229 24.07 -9.19 16.20
N ALA A 230 23.17 -8.59 17.00
CA ALA A 230 22.88 -9.06 18.35
C ALA A 230 22.21 -10.44 18.39
N ARG A 231 21.43 -10.81 17.37
CA ARG A 231 20.81 -12.13 17.24
C ARG A 231 21.73 -13.20 16.65
N GLN A 232 22.57 -12.84 15.68
CA GLN A 232 23.27 -13.80 14.82
C GLN A 232 24.81 -13.75 14.94
N GLY A 233 25.35 -12.81 15.73
CA GLY A 233 26.79 -12.61 15.89
C GLY A 233 27.44 -11.81 14.74
N PRO A 234 28.75 -11.50 14.85
CA PRO A 234 29.47 -10.77 13.81
C PRO A 234 29.54 -11.57 12.51
N LYS A 235 29.08 -10.96 11.42
CA LYS A 235 28.99 -11.58 10.11
C LYS A 235 30.39 -11.77 9.51
N LYS A 236 30.77 -13.02 9.23
CA LYS A 236 32.02 -13.38 8.53
C LYS A 236 31.76 -13.55 7.04
N ALA A 237 32.74 -13.17 6.21
CA ALA A 237 32.68 -13.42 4.79
C ALA A 237 32.61 -14.93 4.50
N THR A 238 31.67 -15.34 3.66
CA THR A 238 31.46 -16.72 3.23
C THR A 238 32.21 -17.04 1.92
N HIS A 239 32.49 -16.05 1.07
CA HIS A 239 33.21 -16.20 -0.20
C HIS A 239 34.10 -14.99 -0.51
N ALA A 240 35.19 -15.18 -1.26
CA ALA A 240 36.17 -14.12 -1.58
C ALA A 240 35.72 -13.15 -2.68
N LYS A 241 34.87 -13.58 -3.62
CA LYS A 241 34.35 -12.75 -4.72
C LYS A 241 32.93 -12.29 -4.39
N LEU A 242 32.65 -10.99 -4.55
CA LEU A 242 31.30 -10.45 -4.45
C LEU A 242 30.45 -10.93 -5.65
N ARG A 243 29.23 -11.39 -5.36
CA ARG A 243 28.20 -11.66 -6.39
C ARG A 243 27.90 -10.37 -7.15
N ALA A 244 27.48 -10.48 -8.41
CA ALA A 244 27.19 -9.30 -9.24
C ALA A 244 26.26 -8.29 -8.54
N LYS A 245 25.18 -8.76 -7.91
CA LYS A 245 24.22 -7.93 -7.16
C LYS A 245 24.76 -7.26 -5.89
N ASP A 246 25.89 -7.73 -5.37
CA ASP A 246 26.52 -7.22 -4.15
C ASP A 246 27.63 -6.20 -4.46
N ARG A 247 27.93 -5.94 -5.74
CA ARG A 247 28.99 -5.00 -6.14
C ARG A 247 28.45 -3.57 -6.09
N PRO A 248 29.27 -2.61 -5.68
CA PRO A 248 28.84 -1.22 -5.63
C PRO A 248 28.71 -0.70 -7.06
N LEU A 249 27.73 0.17 -7.29
CA LEU A 249 27.57 0.83 -8.57
C LEU A 249 28.54 2.01 -8.64
N ALA A 250 29.08 2.29 -9.83
CA ALA A 250 29.99 3.43 -10.00
C ALA A 250 29.34 4.76 -9.56
N ASN A 251 28.04 4.88 -9.77
CA ASN A 251 27.26 6.06 -9.41
C ASN A 251 27.02 6.20 -7.89
N ASP A 252 27.34 5.19 -7.06
CA ASP A 252 27.20 5.28 -5.60
C ASP A 252 28.17 6.29 -4.96
N PHE A 253 29.14 6.80 -5.74
CA PHE A 253 30.26 7.62 -5.26
C PHE A 253 30.38 8.97 -6.00
N LEU A 254 29.27 9.50 -6.51
CA LEU A 254 29.25 10.80 -7.19
C LEU A 254 29.48 11.95 -6.20
N SER A 255 30.15 13.00 -6.67
CA SER A 255 30.18 14.28 -5.96
C SER A 255 28.83 15.00 -6.10
N ASP A 256 28.54 15.93 -5.19
CA ASP A 256 27.32 16.75 -5.24
C ASP A 256 27.14 17.49 -6.58
N ASP A 257 28.24 17.97 -7.16
CA ASP A 257 28.22 18.69 -8.44
C ASP A 257 27.91 17.74 -9.61
N GLU A 258 28.50 16.55 -9.61
CA GLU A 258 28.25 15.55 -10.64
C GLU A 258 26.82 15.00 -10.52
N PHE A 259 26.34 14.83 -9.29
CA PHE A 259 24.97 14.45 -9.00
C PHE A 259 23.96 15.47 -9.52
N LYS A 260 24.19 16.78 -9.27
CA LYS A 260 23.36 17.84 -9.83
C LYS A 260 23.41 17.82 -11.36
N ARG A 261 24.60 17.71 -11.95
CA ARG A 261 24.78 17.63 -13.41
C ARG A 261 23.92 16.52 -14.02
N LEU A 262 23.88 15.35 -13.39
CA LEU A 262 23.07 14.22 -13.83
C LEU A 262 21.56 14.46 -13.65
N LEU A 263 21.11 15.06 -12.54
CA LEU A 263 19.70 15.45 -12.39
C LEU A 263 19.24 16.40 -13.50
N HIS A 264 20.06 17.40 -13.84
CA HIS A 264 19.76 18.29 -14.97
C HIS A 264 19.73 17.54 -16.30
N ALA A 265 20.65 16.60 -16.53
CA ALA A 265 20.65 15.79 -17.73
C ALA A 265 19.37 14.94 -17.82
N TRP A 266 19.04 14.16 -16.79
CA TRP A 266 17.88 13.27 -16.79
C TRP A 266 16.56 14.03 -16.89
N PHE A 267 16.31 14.99 -16.01
CA PHE A 267 15.07 15.77 -16.06
C PHE A 267 15.00 16.66 -17.30
N GLY A 268 16.13 17.16 -17.79
CA GLY A 268 16.22 17.89 -19.05
C GLY A 268 15.77 17.04 -20.24
N GLN A 269 16.15 15.76 -20.30
CA GLN A 269 15.65 14.86 -21.34
C GLN A 269 14.14 14.66 -21.22
N ILE A 270 13.59 14.50 -20.02
CA ILE A 270 12.14 14.40 -19.80
C ILE A 270 11.43 15.66 -20.33
N GLY A 271 11.87 16.85 -19.91
CA GLY A 271 11.31 18.11 -20.37
C GLY A 271 11.41 18.30 -21.89
N ARG A 272 12.45 17.76 -22.52
CA ARG A 272 12.66 17.81 -23.98
C ARG A 272 11.69 16.92 -24.75
N VAL A 273 11.45 15.69 -24.29
CA VAL A 273 10.73 14.67 -25.09
C VAL A 273 9.26 14.52 -24.72
N LEU A 274 8.87 14.91 -23.50
CA LEU A 274 7.50 14.83 -23.03
C LEU A 274 6.64 15.87 -23.73
N LEU A 275 5.48 15.45 -24.26
CA LEU A 275 4.54 16.37 -24.87
C LEU A 275 4.01 17.40 -23.84
N PRO A 276 3.75 18.66 -24.23
CA PRO A 276 3.19 19.66 -23.34
C PRO A 276 1.88 19.20 -22.67
N GLY A 277 1.75 19.45 -21.36
CA GLY A 277 0.58 19.09 -20.56
C GLY A 277 0.49 17.61 -20.16
N ARG A 278 1.55 16.82 -20.40
CA ARG A 278 1.63 15.42 -19.98
C ARG A 278 2.36 15.26 -18.64
N ALA A 279 2.27 14.06 -18.07
CA ALA A 279 2.75 13.76 -16.72
C ALA A 279 4.08 12.97 -16.75
N ALA A 280 4.92 13.24 -15.75
CA ALA A 280 6.06 12.42 -15.40
C ALA A 280 5.92 11.92 -13.95
N TYR A 281 6.14 10.63 -13.74
CA TYR A 281 6.18 9.99 -12.43
C TYR A 281 7.62 9.68 -12.07
N ILE A 282 8.06 10.17 -10.91
CA ILE A 282 9.44 10.03 -10.42
C ILE A 282 9.38 9.19 -9.14
N TRP A 283 10.01 8.02 -9.19
CA TRP A 283 10.15 7.11 -8.07
C TRP A 283 11.46 7.39 -7.34
N GLY A 284 11.44 7.37 -6.02
CA GLY A 284 12.65 7.60 -5.23
C GLY A 284 12.39 7.49 -3.74
N GLY A 285 13.46 7.34 -2.97
CA GLY A 285 13.36 7.40 -1.51
C GLY A 285 12.87 8.77 -1.06
N TYR A 286 12.05 8.81 -0.01
CA TYR A 286 11.50 10.06 0.55
C TYR A 286 12.58 11.15 0.77
N ALA A 287 13.75 10.76 1.27
CA ALA A 287 14.88 11.68 1.50
C ALA A 287 15.44 12.32 0.22
N ASN A 288 15.25 11.71 -0.96
CA ASN A 288 15.73 12.24 -2.24
C ASN A 288 14.83 13.33 -2.80
N CYS A 289 13.56 13.40 -2.38
CA CYS A 289 12.59 14.35 -2.93
C CYS A 289 13.05 15.80 -2.82
N ALA A 290 13.85 16.14 -1.80
CA ALA A 290 14.40 17.49 -1.62
C ALA A 290 15.41 17.89 -2.70
N ASN A 291 16.02 16.94 -3.41
CA ASN A 291 17.06 17.21 -4.42
C ASN A 291 16.48 17.57 -5.79
N TYR A 292 15.21 17.25 -6.07
CA TYR A 292 14.62 17.37 -7.39
C TYR A 292 14.09 18.77 -7.78
N PRO A 293 13.51 19.59 -6.88
CA PRO A 293 12.76 20.78 -7.28
C PRO A 293 13.52 21.78 -8.15
N ALA A 294 14.81 22.01 -7.89
CA ALA A 294 15.62 22.92 -8.69
C ALA A 294 15.80 22.41 -10.12
N ALA A 295 16.22 21.16 -10.29
CA ALA A 295 16.44 20.55 -11.59
C ALA A 295 15.13 20.36 -12.38
N LEU A 296 14.01 20.04 -11.70
CA LEU A 296 12.68 19.98 -12.33
C LEU A 296 12.25 21.34 -12.88
N LYS A 297 12.41 22.40 -12.08
CA LYS A 297 12.08 23.76 -12.49
C LYS A 297 12.89 24.20 -13.72
N GLU A 298 14.19 23.91 -13.71
CA GLU A 298 15.07 24.24 -14.85
C GLU A 298 14.75 23.43 -16.11
N ALA A 299 14.28 22.20 -15.95
CA ALA A 299 13.80 21.37 -17.05
C ALA A 299 12.38 21.74 -17.53
N GLY A 300 11.72 22.74 -16.94
CA GLY A 300 10.35 23.12 -17.28
C GLY A 300 9.28 22.14 -16.80
N LEU A 301 9.59 21.30 -15.83
CA LEU A 301 8.69 20.30 -15.26
C LEU A 301 8.01 20.84 -14.00
N TYR A 302 6.69 20.76 -13.95
CA TYR A 302 5.92 21.17 -12.78
C TYR A 302 5.87 20.05 -11.73
N PHE A 303 6.33 20.35 -10.52
CA PHE A 303 6.25 19.42 -9.39
C PHE A 303 4.89 19.59 -8.68
N SER A 304 3.99 18.63 -8.89
CA SER A 304 2.63 18.70 -8.34
C SER A 304 2.53 18.25 -6.89
N GLN A 305 3.01 17.04 -6.58
CA GLN A 305 2.91 16.43 -5.26
C GLN A 305 3.94 15.30 -5.10
N ALA A 306 4.31 14.99 -3.85
CA ALA A 306 4.93 13.74 -3.45
C ALA A 306 3.92 12.95 -2.62
N ILE A 307 3.95 11.62 -2.75
CA ILE A 307 3.08 10.67 -2.04
C ILE A 307 3.94 9.86 -1.08
#